data_AF-A0A0Q8JK39-F1
#
_entry.id   AF-A0A0Q8JK39-F1
#
_cell.length_a   1.000
_cell.length_b   1.000
_cell.length_c   1.000
_cell.angle_alpha   90.00
_cell.angle_beta   90.00
_cell.angle_gamma   90.00
#
_symmetry.space_group_name_H-M   'P 1'
#
loop_
_entity.id
_entity.type
_entity.pdbx_description
1 polymer ?
#
loop_
_entity_poly.entity_id
_entity_poly.type
_entity_poly.pdbx_seq_one_letter_code
_entity_poly.pdbx_strand_id
1 'polypeptide(L)'
;MSNMKRSFGGLLFSMLLLAAPAMAAPVGGLPVTPQPPQPFGVWKATVRWADPHSVSGPNGTTLTYTYHYEHIVALTQSDCDSQLSGFASQLNVRVTEACTFYPY
;
A
#
# COMPACT_ATOMS: atom_id res chain seq x y z
N MET A 1 -17.56 -23.45 62.91
CA MET A 1 -16.20 -24.01 63.12
C MET A 1 -15.39 -23.67 61.88
N SER A 2 -14.21 -23.06 61.88
CA SER A 2 -13.27 -22.66 62.91
C SER A 2 -12.36 -21.55 62.33
N ASN A 3 -12.08 -20.57 63.17
CA ASN A 3 -10.91 -19.67 63.24
C ASN A 3 -10.22 -19.11 61.98
N MET A 4 -10.37 -17.80 61.89
CA MET A 4 -9.45 -16.83 61.27
C MET A 4 -7.99 -17.05 61.74
N LYS A 5 -7.04 -17.04 60.80
CA LYS A 5 -5.62 -16.80 61.09
C LYS A 5 -5.12 -15.71 60.14
N ARG A 6 -5.03 -14.49 60.67
CA ARG A 6 -4.35 -13.35 60.02
C ARG A 6 -2.84 -13.60 60.07
N SER A 7 -2.16 -13.40 58.94
CA SER A 7 -0.73 -13.07 58.94
C SER A 7 -0.49 -12.00 57.88
N PHE A 8 -0.10 -10.82 58.36
CA PHE A 8 0.41 -9.70 57.56
C PHE A 8 1.79 -10.06 57.02
N GLY A 9 2.03 -9.85 55.73
CA GLY A 9 3.35 -10.03 55.15
C GLY A 9 3.42 -9.46 53.74
N GLY A 10 3.98 -8.24 53.64
CA GLY A 10 4.78 -7.84 52.48
C GLY A 10 4.03 -7.36 51.25
N LEU A 11 3.87 -6.03 51.18
CA LEU A 11 4.04 -5.21 49.97
C LEU A 11 4.64 -5.95 48.76
N LEU A 12 3.96 -5.88 47.61
CA LEU A 12 4.53 -5.27 46.41
C LEU A 12 3.46 -5.10 45.33
N PHE A 13 3.06 -3.84 45.23
CA PHE A 13 2.40 -3.18 44.12
C PHE A 13 3.16 -3.46 42.81
N SER A 14 2.51 -3.99 41.78
CA SER A 14 2.90 -3.74 40.38
C SER A 14 1.75 -4.12 39.43
N MET A 15 0.81 -3.18 39.31
CA MET A 15 0.03 -2.99 38.10
C MET A 15 1.00 -2.69 36.94
N LEU A 16 0.95 -3.45 35.86
CA LEU A 16 1.42 -3.02 34.55
C LEU A 16 0.28 -3.19 33.55
N LEU A 17 -0.66 -2.25 33.63
CA LEU A 17 -1.28 -1.70 32.44
C LEU A 17 -0.17 -1.05 31.60
N LEU A 18 -0.19 -1.21 30.29
CA LEU A 18 -0.35 -0.05 29.40
C LEU A 18 -0.64 -0.50 27.98
N ALA A 19 -1.90 -0.26 27.58
CA ALA A 19 -2.31 -0.17 26.20
C ALA A 19 -1.78 1.12 25.58
N ALA A 20 -1.51 1.04 24.26
CA ALA A 20 -1.38 2.11 23.27
C ALA A 20 -0.26 3.16 23.44
N PRO A 21 0.68 3.26 22.48
CA PRO A 21 1.35 4.53 22.22
C PRO A 21 0.40 5.39 21.39
N ALA A 22 -0.29 6.31 22.06
CA ALA A 22 -0.78 7.52 21.42
C ALA A 22 0.43 8.30 20.90
N MET A 23 0.64 8.29 19.59
CA MET A 23 1.62 9.16 18.93
C MET A 23 1.05 10.58 18.90
N ALA A 24 1.19 11.30 20.01
CA ALA A 24 1.12 12.75 20.03
C ALA A 24 2.40 13.30 19.39
N ALA A 25 2.29 14.01 18.28
CA ALA A 25 3.40 14.69 17.63
C ALA A 25 3.94 15.82 18.54
N PRO A 26 5.26 15.93 18.77
CA PRO A 26 5.83 17.09 19.40
C PRO A 26 6.02 18.22 18.38
N VAL A 27 5.51 19.41 18.73
CA VAL A 27 5.83 20.68 18.10
C VAL A 27 7.25 21.09 18.51
N GLY A 28 8.17 21.14 17.54
CA GLY A 28 9.56 21.57 17.75
C GLY A 28 10.56 20.54 17.22
N GLY A 29 11.08 20.82 16.02
CA GLY A 29 11.97 19.91 15.28
C GLY A 29 13.29 19.59 16.00
N LEU A 30 13.72 18.34 15.87
CA LEU A 30 15.05 17.82 16.20
C LEU A 30 15.44 16.73 15.17
N PRO A 31 16.75 16.43 15.04
CA PRO A 31 17.46 16.40 13.78
C PRO A 31 17.10 15.21 12.91
N VAL A 32 16.98 15.47 11.61
CA VAL A 32 16.91 14.45 10.57
C VAL A 32 18.23 13.68 10.62
N THR A 33 18.21 12.45 11.15
CA THR A 33 19.24 11.47 10.79
C THR A 33 19.31 11.44 9.27
N PRO A 34 20.48 11.63 8.63
CA PRO A 34 20.59 11.50 7.20
C PRO A 34 20.12 10.10 6.83
N GLN A 35 18.95 10.02 6.20
CA GLN A 35 18.53 8.81 5.53
C GLN A 35 19.68 8.46 4.58
N PRO A 36 20.25 7.25 4.61
CA PRO A 36 21.19 6.85 3.56
C PRO A 36 20.54 7.16 2.21
N PRO A 37 21.29 7.71 1.23
CA PRO A 37 20.71 8.09 -0.04
C PRO A 37 19.99 6.87 -0.60
N GLN A 38 18.66 6.95 -0.60
CA GLN A 38 17.83 6.04 -1.38
C GLN A 38 18.44 6.07 -2.78
N PRO A 39 18.68 4.93 -3.45
CA PRO A 39 19.03 4.98 -4.85
C PRO A 39 17.98 5.86 -5.53
N PHE A 40 18.41 6.96 -6.13
CA PHE A 40 17.47 7.82 -6.83
C PHE A 40 16.85 6.96 -7.92
N GLY A 41 15.52 6.92 -8.00
CA GLY A 41 14.83 6.02 -8.89
C GLY A 41 13.32 6.21 -8.81
N VAL A 42 12.61 5.43 -9.61
CA VAL A 42 11.16 5.48 -9.70
C VAL A 42 10.57 4.08 -9.64
N TRP A 43 9.39 3.97 -9.07
CA TRP A 43 8.55 2.79 -9.19
C TRP A 43 7.77 2.86 -10.49
N LYS A 44 7.78 1.79 -11.26
CA LYS A 44 7.00 1.68 -12.50
C LYS A 44 6.10 0.46 -12.48
N ALA A 45 4.93 0.58 -13.09
CA ALA A 45 4.03 -0.52 -13.40
C ALA A 45 3.38 -0.29 -14.76
N THR A 46 2.89 -1.35 -15.37
CA THR A 46 2.20 -1.28 -16.67
C THR A 46 0.88 -2.03 -16.58
N VAL A 47 -0.18 -1.40 -17.05
CA VAL A 47 -1.48 -2.02 -17.24
C VAL A 47 -1.87 -1.97 -18.70
N ARG A 48 -2.73 -2.89 -19.13
CA ARG A 48 -3.37 -2.86 -20.43
C ARG A 48 -4.88 -2.93 -20.30
N TRP A 49 -5.62 -2.27 -21.18
CA TRP A 49 -7.06 -2.49 -21.32
C TRP A 49 -7.44 -2.87 -22.73
N ALA A 50 -8.44 -3.75 -22.83
CA ALA A 50 -9.04 -4.12 -24.09
C ALA A 50 -10.24 -3.21 -24.40
N ASP A 51 -10.20 -2.56 -25.55
CA ASP A 51 -11.29 -1.75 -26.10
C ASP A 51 -11.99 -2.53 -27.23
N PRO A 52 -13.13 -3.18 -26.93
CA PRO A 52 -13.91 -3.89 -27.93
C PRO A 52 -14.69 -2.90 -28.80
N HIS A 53 -14.52 -2.99 -30.12
CA HIS A 53 -15.28 -2.19 -31.07
C HIS A 53 -15.70 -3.03 -32.27
N SER A 54 -16.85 -2.70 -32.83
CA SER A 54 -17.42 -3.38 -33.98
C SER A 54 -16.98 -2.69 -35.26
N VAL A 55 -16.43 -3.46 -36.20
CA VAL A 55 -16.01 -2.96 -37.51
C VAL A 55 -16.93 -3.58 -38.57
N SER A 56 -17.58 -2.73 -39.37
CA SER A 56 -18.42 -3.19 -40.47
C SER A 56 -17.57 -3.59 -41.67
N GLY A 57 -17.75 -4.81 -42.16
CA GLY A 57 -17.09 -5.32 -43.35
C GLY A 57 -18.08 -5.93 -44.35
N PRO A 58 -17.60 -6.35 -45.53
CA PRO A 58 -18.44 -6.92 -46.59
C PRO A 58 -19.19 -8.20 -46.18
N ASN A 59 -18.72 -8.90 -45.14
CA ASN A 59 -19.33 -10.13 -44.62
C ASN A 59 -20.12 -9.92 -43.30
N GLY A 60 -20.43 -8.67 -42.95
CA GLY A 60 -21.13 -8.32 -41.71
C GLY A 60 -20.23 -7.61 -40.70
N THR A 61 -20.73 -7.51 -39.46
CA THR A 61 -20.02 -6.82 -38.37
C THR A 61 -19.09 -7.77 -37.64
N THR A 62 -17.81 -7.44 -37.59
CA THR A 62 -16.79 -8.21 -36.85
C THR A 62 -16.48 -7.50 -35.53
N LEU A 63 -16.42 -8.27 -34.44
CA LEU A 63 -15.95 -7.76 -33.15
C LEU A 63 -14.40 -7.77 -33.15
N THR A 64 -13.81 -6.59 -32.96
CA THR A 64 -12.37 -6.37 -32.92
C THR A 64 -11.99 -5.83 -31.55
N TYR A 65 -10.77 -6.12 -31.09
CA TYR A 65 -10.23 -5.62 -29.83
C TYR A 65 -8.96 -4.81 -30.10
N THR A 66 -8.94 -3.55 -29.64
CA THR A 66 -7.71 -2.75 -29.56
C THR A 66 -7.18 -2.83 -28.14
N TYR A 67 -5.87 -3.02 -27.98
CA TYR A 67 -5.22 -2.98 -26.68
C TYR A 67 -4.54 -1.64 -26.47
N HIS A 68 -4.84 -1.00 -25.35
CA HIS A 68 -4.17 0.20 -24.89
C HIS A 68 -3.32 -0.13 -23.67
N TYR A 69 -2.25 0.63 -23.46
CA TYR A 69 -1.30 0.44 -22.37
C TYR A 69 -1.15 1.75 -21.60
N GLU A 70 -1.17 1.68 -20.27
CA GLU A 70 -0.86 2.81 -19.39
C GLU A 70 0.38 2.46 -18.57
N HIS A 71 1.28 3.42 -18.47
CA HIS A 71 2.49 3.31 -17.66
C HIS A 71 2.36 4.17 -16.42
N ILE A 72 2.40 3.53 -15.26
CA ILE A 72 2.35 4.18 -13.96
C ILE A 72 3.79 4.47 -13.54
N VAL A 73 4.06 5.69 -13.12
CA VAL A 73 5.37 6.10 -12.59
C VAL A 73 5.15 6.84 -11.27
N ALA A 74 5.84 6.41 -10.22
CA ALA A 74 5.73 7.01 -8.90
C ALA A 74 7.09 7.08 -8.19
N LEU A 75 7.22 8.01 -7.24
CA LEU A 75 8.43 8.16 -6.43
C LEU A 75 8.48 7.18 -5.26
N THR A 76 7.33 6.67 -4.82
CA THR A 76 7.21 5.70 -3.73
C THR A 76 6.48 4.45 -4.19
N GLN A 77 6.74 3.33 -3.51
CA GLN A 77 6.04 2.08 -3.77
C GLN A 77 4.53 2.21 -3.51
N SER A 78 4.16 2.83 -2.38
CA SER A 78 2.75 2.99 -1.98
C SER A 78 1.94 3.79 -2.99
N ASP A 79 2.53 4.83 -3.60
CA ASP A 79 1.86 5.62 -4.63
C ASP A 79 1.70 4.84 -5.92
N CYS A 80 2.68 4.01 -6.28
CA CYS A 80 2.58 3.10 -7.43
C CYS A 80 1.45 2.08 -7.21
N ASP A 81 1.45 1.39 -6.06
CA ASP A 81 0.44 0.37 -5.74
C ASP A 81 -0.97 0.98 -5.65
N SER A 82 -1.10 2.18 -5.08
CA SER A 82 -2.38 2.90 -5.01
C SER A 82 -2.92 3.21 -6.41
N GLN A 83 -2.09 3.75 -7.30
CA GLN A 83 -2.47 4.02 -8.69
C GLN A 83 -2.80 2.71 -9.43
N LEU A 84 -1.96 1.69 -9.27
CA LEU A 84 -2.14 0.38 -9.91
C LEU A 84 -3.46 -0.27 -9.49
N SER A 85 -3.80 -0.21 -8.21
CA SER A 85 -5.08 -0.71 -7.70
C SER A 85 -6.28 0.04 -8.29
N GLY A 86 -6.14 1.37 -8.48
CA GLY A 86 -7.13 2.20 -9.15
C GLY A 86 -7.39 1.74 -10.58
N PHE A 87 -6.34 1.49 -11.36
CA PHE A 87 -6.49 0.93 -12.71
C PHE A 87 -7.03 -0.50 -12.71
N ALA A 88 -6.50 -1.37 -11.85
CA ALA A 88 -6.92 -2.77 -11.78
C ALA A 88 -8.39 -2.96 -11.35
N SER A 89 -9.00 -1.93 -10.73
CA SER A 89 -10.42 -1.93 -10.38
C SER A 89 -11.36 -1.67 -11.56
N GLN A 90 -10.84 -1.20 -12.70
CA GLN A 90 -11.64 -0.88 -13.88
C GLN A 90 -11.94 -2.12 -14.73
N LEU A 91 -13.05 -2.09 -15.46
CA LEU A 91 -13.43 -3.13 -16.40
C LEU A 91 -12.42 -3.25 -17.54
N ASN A 92 -12.16 -4.50 -17.98
CA ASN A 92 -11.24 -4.84 -19.07
C ASN A 92 -9.77 -4.45 -18.87
N VAL A 93 -9.37 -3.97 -17.68
CA VAL A 93 -7.97 -3.72 -17.34
C VAL A 93 -7.30 -5.00 -16.85
N ARG A 94 -6.06 -5.24 -17.28
CA ARG A 94 -5.15 -6.23 -16.72
C ARG A 94 -3.80 -5.62 -16.42
N VAL A 95 -3.25 -5.97 -15.26
CA VAL A 95 -1.87 -5.66 -14.91
C VAL A 95 -0.95 -6.54 -15.75
N THR A 96 -0.05 -5.94 -16.52
CA THR A 96 0.99 -6.65 -17.28
C THR A 96 2.31 -6.64 -16.54
N GLU A 97 2.59 -5.57 -15.80
CA GLU A 97 3.78 -5.44 -14.95
C GLU A 97 3.35 -4.82 -13.62
N ALA A 98 3.64 -5.51 -12.52
CA ALA A 98 3.41 -4.97 -11.18
C ALA A 98 4.45 -3.90 -10.82
N CYS A 99 4.19 -3.16 -9.75
CA CYS A 99 5.09 -2.12 -9.26
C CYS A 99 6.49 -2.66 -8.96
N THR A 100 7.46 -2.20 -9.75
CA THR A 100 8.88 -2.59 -9.66
C THR A 100 9.73 -1.33 -9.56
N PHE A 101 10.78 -1.38 -8.73
CA PHE A 101 11.69 -0.25 -8.56
C PHE A 101 12.75 -0.21 -9.66
N TYR A 102 12.95 0.96 -10.26
CA TYR A 102 13.96 1.24 -11.28
C TYR A 102 14.89 2.35 -10.79
N PRO A 103 16.17 2.05 -10.49
CA PRO A 103 17.16 3.08 -10.19
C PRO A 103 17.44 3.93 -11.45
N TYR A 104 17.84 5.19 -11.25
CA TYR A 104 18.36 6.06 -12.33
C TYR A 104 19.76 5.64 -12.78
#